data_AF-A0A2V8YRZ1-F1
#
_entry.id   AF-A0A2V8YRZ1-F1
#
_cell.length_a   1.000
_cell.length_b   1.000
_cell.length_c   1.000
_cell.angle_alpha   90.00
_cell.angle_beta   90.00
_cell.angle_gamma   90.00
#
_symmetry.space_group_name_H-M   'P 1'
#
loop_
_entity.id
_entity.type
_entity.pdbx_description
1 polymer ?
#
loop_
_entity_poly.entity_id
_entity_poly.type
_entity_poly.pdbx_seq_one_letter_code
_entity_poly.pdbx_strand_id
1 'polypeptide(L)'
;MDSWKEIAAYLKRDARTVRRWEEQQGLPVHRHQHKSRAAIFAYKSELDAWWDNGCKHLEAPQQALAARNRRRRFFWPAAATAIVLVLGAGIYARKWLRDRSALTHVQSIAVLPLANLSQDTGQDYLADGLTEALTTDLGKLSVLRVISRTSTAQYKSTKKSIPEIARELKVDAIVEGAVLRSGNRVRITA
;
A
#
# COMPACT_ATOMS: atom_id res chain seq x y z
N MET A 1 -57.94 21.65 27.54
CA MET A 1 -57.27 20.65 26.69
C MET A 1 -57.46 19.35 27.43
N ASP A 2 -58.23 18.45 26.85
CA ASP A 2 -58.96 17.44 27.64
C ASP A 2 -58.52 16.02 27.25
N SER A 3 -57.36 15.91 26.60
CA SER A 3 -56.75 14.66 26.16
C SER A 3 -55.22 14.76 26.08
N TRP A 4 -54.55 13.65 26.41
CA TRP A 4 -53.09 13.49 26.29
C TRP A 4 -52.53 13.86 24.91
N LYS A 5 -53.29 13.57 23.85
CA LYS A 5 -52.87 13.86 22.48
C LYS A 5 -52.86 15.37 22.19
N GLU A 6 -53.79 16.09 22.81
CA GLU A 6 -53.94 17.54 22.65
C GLU A 6 -52.83 18.29 23.40
N ILE A 7 -52.54 17.86 24.63
CA ILE A 7 -51.41 18.36 25.43
C ILE A 7 -50.08 18.11 24.70
N ALA A 8 -49.91 16.92 24.12
CA ALA A 8 -48.72 16.55 23.36
C ALA A 8 -48.55 17.39 22.09
N ALA A 9 -49.65 17.62 21.35
CA ALA A 9 -49.65 18.48 20.18
C ALA A 9 -49.29 19.93 20.55
N TYR A 10 -49.79 20.44 21.68
CA TYR A 10 -49.48 21.77 22.17
C TYR A 10 -47.99 21.95 22.48
N LEU A 11 -47.39 20.99 23.19
CA LEU A 11 -45.98 20.99 23.56
C LEU A 11 -45.04 20.55 22.43
N LYS A 12 -45.56 20.27 21.23
CA LYS A 12 -44.82 19.71 20.08
C LYS A 12 -44.01 18.45 20.42
N ARG A 13 -44.54 17.57 21.28
CA ARG A 13 -43.89 16.31 21.73
C ARG A 13 -44.82 15.11 21.55
N ASP A 14 -44.27 13.91 21.71
CA ASP A 14 -45.05 12.67 21.64
C ASP A 14 -45.79 12.39 22.95
N ALA A 15 -47.01 11.84 22.86
CA ALA A 15 -47.86 11.54 24.01
C ALA A 15 -47.23 10.60 25.04
N ARG A 16 -46.34 9.68 24.63
CA ARG A 16 -45.59 8.83 25.58
C ARG A 16 -44.58 9.63 26.39
N THR A 17 -43.98 10.66 25.79
CA THR A 17 -43.01 11.53 26.46
C THR A 17 -43.71 12.38 27.51
N VAL A 18 -44.88 12.92 27.17
CA VAL A 18 -45.70 13.74 28.08
C VAL A 18 -46.19 12.91 29.27
N ARG A 19 -46.63 11.66 29.05
CA ARG A 19 -47.04 10.76 30.15
C ARG A 19 -45.87 10.42 31.08
N ARG A 20 -44.66 10.23 30.53
CA ARG A 20 -43.45 10.05 31.34
C ARG A 20 -43.12 11.28 32.19
N TRP A 21 -43.39 12.49 31.69
CA TRP A 21 -43.16 13.73 32.45
C TRP A 21 -44.17 13.94 33.58
N GLU A 22 -45.42 13.49 33.45
CA GLU A 22 -46.35 13.43 34.58
C GLU A 22 -45.78 12.55 35.71
N GLU A 23 -45.31 11.33 35.38
CA GLU A 23 -44.80 10.37 36.37
C GLU A 23 -43.44 10.74 36.98
N GLN A 24 -42.52 11.32 36.19
CA GLN A 24 -41.13 11.54 36.62
C GLN A 24 -40.81 13.00 36.99
N GLN A 25 -41.59 13.97 36.49
CA GLN A 25 -41.23 15.39 36.54
C GLN A 25 -42.38 16.30 36.99
N GLY A 26 -43.53 15.72 37.37
CA GLY A 26 -44.65 16.46 37.95
C GLY A 26 -45.29 17.46 36.98
N LEU A 27 -45.49 17.07 35.72
CA LEU A 27 -46.23 17.88 34.76
C LEU A 27 -47.63 18.24 35.31
N PRO A 28 -48.04 19.52 35.32
CA PRO A 28 -49.33 19.95 35.88
C PRO A 28 -50.47 19.46 35.01
N VAL A 29 -51.02 18.31 35.41
CA VAL A 29 -52.09 17.60 34.73
C VAL A 29 -53.14 17.22 35.76
N HIS A 30 -54.37 17.69 35.55
CA HIS A 30 -55.47 17.51 36.50
C HIS A 30 -56.41 16.41 36.03
N ARG A 31 -57.04 15.72 36.99
CA ARG A 31 -58.00 14.64 36.74
C ARG A 31 -59.37 15.04 37.27
N HIS A 32 -60.40 14.97 36.43
CA HIS A 32 -61.78 15.22 36.88
C HIS A 32 -62.23 14.08 37.82
N GLN A 33 -62.57 14.43 39.07
CA GLN A 33 -62.85 13.46 40.15
C GLN A 33 -64.22 12.77 40.07
N HIS A 34 -65.08 13.07 39.09
CA HIS A 34 -66.50 12.70 39.16
C HIS A 34 -67.11 11.93 37.97
N LYS A 35 -66.33 11.31 37.08
CA LYS A 35 -66.85 10.30 36.13
C LYS A 35 -65.90 9.14 35.91
N SER A 36 -66.48 7.94 35.82
CA SER A 36 -65.82 6.63 35.65
C SER A 36 -65.04 6.52 34.33
N ARG A 37 -63.81 7.02 34.36
CA ARG A 37 -62.60 6.79 33.52
C ARG A 37 -61.88 8.14 33.49
N ALA A 38 -60.73 8.23 34.19
CA ALA A 38 -60.01 9.46 34.47
C ALA A 38 -59.85 10.37 33.23
N ALA A 39 -60.78 11.33 33.06
CA ALA A 39 -60.69 12.36 32.05
C ALA A 39 -59.67 13.39 32.53
N ILE A 40 -58.62 13.54 31.74
CA ILE A 40 -57.43 14.29 32.08
C ILE A 40 -57.48 15.62 31.36
N PHE A 41 -57.31 16.72 32.09
CA PHE A 41 -57.25 18.04 31.51
C PHE A 41 -56.04 18.81 32.03
N ALA A 42 -55.52 19.69 31.19
CA ALA A 42 -54.48 20.63 31.58
C ALA A 42 -54.85 22.03 31.12
N TYR A 43 -54.57 23.01 31.98
CA TYR A 43 -54.72 24.42 31.64
C TYR A 43 -53.51 24.89 30.84
N LYS A 44 -53.76 25.56 29.72
CA LYS A 44 -52.71 26.07 28.83
C LYS A 44 -51.74 27.00 29.56
N SER A 45 -52.25 27.86 30.43
CA SER A 45 -51.44 28.79 31.24
C SER A 45 -50.52 28.08 32.23
N GLU A 46 -50.92 26.94 32.80
CA GLU A 46 -50.08 26.14 33.69
C GLU A 46 -49.00 25.38 32.91
N LEU A 47 -49.34 24.88 31.72
CA LEU A 47 -48.37 24.26 30.82
C LEU A 47 -47.33 25.26 30.33
N ASP A 48 -47.74 26.48 29.98
CA ASP A 48 -46.85 27.56 29.55
C ASP A 48 -45.92 27.99 30.70
N ALA A 49 -46.46 28.18 31.91
CA ALA A 49 -45.66 28.53 33.07
C ALA A 49 -44.68 27.42 33.49
N TRP A 50 -45.08 26.15 33.40
CA TRP A 50 -44.20 25.01 33.65
C TRP A 50 -43.13 24.88 32.56
N TRP A 51 -43.48 25.13 31.31
CA TRP A 51 -42.56 25.11 30.18
C TRP A 51 -41.50 26.22 30.31
N ASP A 52 -41.91 27.45 30.60
CA ASP A 52 -41.02 28.60 30.69
C ASP A 52 -40.08 28.53 31.90
N ASN A 53 -40.52 27.93 33.02
CA ASN A 53 -39.68 27.77 34.21
C ASN A 53 -38.88 26.45 34.24
N GLY A 54 -39.41 25.36 33.68
CA GLY A 54 -38.88 24.00 33.83
C GLY A 54 -38.06 23.46 32.66
N CYS A 55 -38.28 23.92 31.41
CA CYS A 55 -37.65 23.29 30.24
C CYS A 55 -36.17 23.63 30.01
N LYS A 56 -35.57 24.57 30.75
CA LYS A 56 -34.10 24.80 30.67
C LYS A 56 -33.29 23.55 31.01
N HIS A 57 -33.82 22.65 31.84
CA HIS A 57 -33.08 21.46 32.27
C HIS A 57 -33.19 20.27 31.30
N LEU A 58 -34.20 20.24 30.41
CA LEU A 58 -34.53 19.04 29.61
C LEU A 58 -33.96 19.06 28.18
N GLU A 59 -33.49 20.20 27.69
CA GLU A 59 -32.89 20.32 26.36
C GLU A 59 -31.38 20.00 26.32
N ALA A 60 -30.74 19.88 27.48
CA ALA A 60 -29.28 19.71 27.60
C ALA A 60 -28.66 18.37 27.10
N PRO A 61 -29.35 17.20 27.00
CA PRO A 61 -28.68 15.98 26.52
C PRO A 61 -28.68 15.84 25.00
N GLN A 62 -29.65 16.46 24.30
CA GLN A 62 -29.88 16.16 22.88
C GLN A 62 -28.93 16.94 21.96
N GLN A 63 -28.48 18.12 22.39
CA GLN A 63 -27.47 18.91 21.67
C GLN A 63 -26.06 18.29 21.82
N ALA A 64 -25.74 17.67 22.96
CA ALA A 64 -24.46 16.99 23.19
C ALA A 64 -24.30 15.69 22.35
N LEU A 65 -25.39 14.96 22.13
CA LEU A 65 -25.40 13.78 21.26
C LEU A 65 -25.37 14.13 19.76
N ALA A 66 -25.97 15.26 19.37
CA ALA A 66 -25.97 15.72 17.97
C ALA A 66 -24.59 16.23 17.49
N ALA A 67 -23.75 16.74 18.39
CA ALA A 67 -22.41 17.24 18.05
C ALA A 67 -21.37 16.14 17.76
N ARG A 68 -21.62 14.89 18.20
CA ARG A 68 -20.65 13.80 18.08
C ARG A 68 -20.71 13.05 16.75
N ASN A 69 -21.79 13.22 15.97
CA ASN A 69 -22.04 12.41 14.76
C ASN A 69 -21.86 13.16 13.42
N ARG A 70 -21.32 14.38 13.43
CA ARG A 70 -21.08 15.15 12.19
C ARG A 70 -19.60 15.32 11.81
N ARG A 71 -18.67 14.65 12.52
CA ARG A 71 -17.22 14.73 12.27
C ARG A 71 -16.57 13.45 11.74
N ARG A 72 -17.33 12.38 11.48
CA ARG A 72 -16.78 11.07 11.06
C ARG A 72 -17.00 10.69 9.59
N ARG A 73 -17.49 11.59 8.74
CA ARG A 73 -17.83 11.25 7.34
C ARG A 73 -17.09 12.05 6.25
N PHE A 74 -16.15 12.92 6.60
CA PHE A 74 -15.39 13.72 5.62
C PHE A 74 -13.86 13.65 5.75
N PHE A 75 -13.31 12.89 6.71
CA PHE A 75 -11.85 12.75 6.90
C PHE A 75 -11.28 11.38 6.49
N TRP A 76 -12.04 10.54 5.78
CA TRP A 76 -11.51 9.31 5.19
C TRP A 76 -10.78 9.44 3.83
N PRO A 77 -11.02 10.46 2.97
CA PRO A 77 -10.29 10.52 1.70
C PRO A 77 -8.81 10.93 1.88
N ALA A 78 -8.46 11.65 2.95
CA ALA A 78 -7.08 12.09 3.22
C ALA A 78 -6.18 10.96 3.77
N ALA A 79 -6.75 10.01 4.54
CA ALA A 79 -6.00 8.86 5.04
C ALA A 79 -5.74 7.84 3.92
N ALA A 80 -6.70 7.65 3.02
CA ALA A 80 -6.56 6.74 1.89
C ALA A 80 -5.50 7.22 0.88
N THR A 81 -5.44 8.52 0.58
CA THR A 81 -4.41 9.08 -0.31
C THR A 81 -3.02 9.02 0.32
N ALA A 82 -2.89 9.27 1.62
CA ALA A 82 -1.62 9.10 2.33
C ALA A 82 -1.12 7.65 2.27
N ILE A 83 -2.00 6.66 2.43
CA ILE A 83 -1.63 5.23 2.33
C ILE A 83 -1.20 4.89 0.90
N VAL A 84 -1.91 5.36 -0.13
CA VAL A 84 -1.54 5.11 -1.54
C VAL A 84 -0.20 5.77 -1.88
N LEU A 85 0.07 6.98 -1.37
CA LEU A 85 1.36 7.64 -1.57
C LEU A 85 2.50 6.92 -0.84
N VAL A 86 2.28 6.43 0.39
CA VAL A 86 3.28 5.65 1.13
C VAL A 86 3.53 4.29 0.47
N LEU A 87 2.48 3.61 -0.01
CA LEU A 87 2.62 2.35 -0.74
C LEU A 87 3.30 2.58 -2.10
N GLY A 88 2.94 3.64 -2.82
CA GLY A 88 3.56 4.02 -4.08
C GLY A 88 5.03 4.39 -3.90
N ALA A 89 5.36 5.21 -2.91
CA ALA A 89 6.73 5.56 -2.55
C ALA A 89 7.52 4.33 -2.07
N GLY A 90 6.89 3.42 -1.33
CA GLY A 90 7.50 2.16 -0.91
C GLY A 90 7.81 1.23 -2.09
N ILE A 91 6.90 1.11 -3.07
CA ILE A 91 7.12 0.33 -4.30
C ILE A 91 8.20 1.00 -5.16
N TYR A 92 8.16 2.33 -5.31
CA TYR A 92 9.15 3.09 -6.06
C TYR A 92 10.54 3.02 -5.44
N ALA A 93 10.65 3.20 -4.12
CA ALA A 93 11.88 3.04 -3.37
C ALA A 93 12.38 1.59 -3.46
N ARG A 94 11.52 0.57 -3.32
CA ARG A 94 11.92 -0.83 -3.46
C ARG A 94 12.48 -1.14 -4.85
N LYS A 95 11.89 -0.56 -5.91
CA LYS A 95 12.42 -0.68 -7.27
C LYS A 95 13.79 0.01 -7.38
N TRP A 96 13.92 1.22 -6.85
CA TRP A 96 15.16 1.99 -6.86
C TRP A 96 16.29 1.36 -6.03
N LEU A 97 15.99 0.74 -4.89
CA LEU A 97 16.96 -0.01 -4.08
C LEU A 97 17.34 -1.36 -4.71
N ARG A 98 16.44 -2.01 -5.46
CA ARG A 98 16.76 -3.26 -6.16
C ARG A 98 17.83 -3.06 -7.23
N ASP A 99 17.78 -1.94 -7.94
CA ASP A 99 18.79 -1.59 -8.94
C ASP A 99 20.17 -1.28 -8.29
N ARG A 100 20.21 -0.88 -7.01
CA ARG A 100 21.46 -0.69 -6.25
C ARG A 100 22.04 -1.95 -5.63
N SER A 101 21.27 -3.03 -5.54
CA SER A 101 21.72 -4.29 -4.92
C SER A 101 22.60 -5.15 -5.85
N ALA A 102 22.81 -4.73 -7.10
CA ALA A 102 23.72 -5.39 -8.04
C ALA A 102 25.22 -5.19 -7.72
N LEU A 103 25.58 -4.58 -6.59
CA LEU A 103 26.94 -4.12 -6.33
C LEU A 103 27.83 -5.04 -5.49
N THR A 104 27.40 -6.21 -5.00
CA THR A 104 28.27 -6.96 -4.05
C THR A 104 28.26 -8.48 -4.10
N HIS A 105 27.57 -9.13 -5.05
CA HIS A 105 27.73 -10.58 -5.21
C HIS A 105 27.58 -11.02 -6.65
N VAL A 106 28.72 -11.21 -7.32
CA VAL A 106 28.76 -11.97 -8.58
C VAL A 106 28.61 -13.44 -8.19
N GLN A 107 27.47 -14.05 -8.49
CA GLN A 107 27.22 -15.48 -8.25
C GLN A 107 27.36 -16.28 -9.53
N SER A 108 27.36 -15.63 -10.68
CA SER A 108 27.38 -16.28 -11.99
C SER A 108 28.20 -15.47 -12.99
N ILE A 109 29.01 -16.20 -13.77
CA ILE A 109 29.93 -15.60 -14.74
C ILE A 109 29.93 -16.41 -16.05
N ALA A 110 29.99 -15.70 -17.17
CA ALA A 110 30.20 -16.31 -18.48
C ALA A 110 31.48 -15.78 -19.11
N VAL A 111 32.27 -16.66 -19.73
CA VAL A 111 33.42 -16.28 -20.55
C VAL A 111 32.98 -16.32 -22.01
N LEU A 112 33.09 -15.18 -22.70
CA LEU A 112 32.82 -15.14 -24.14
C LEU A 112 34.01 -15.69 -24.92
N PRO A 113 33.78 -16.27 -26.12
CA PRO A 113 34.86 -16.68 -27.01
C PRO A 113 35.82 -15.51 -27.26
N LEU A 114 37.08 -15.69 -26.85
CA LEU A 114 38.10 -14.65 -26.99
C LEU A 114 38.29 -14.29 -28.47
N ALA A 115 38.39 -12.99 -28.77
CA ALA A 115 38.63 -12.55 -30.13
C ALA A 115 40.09 -12.82 -30.55
N ASN A 116 40.30 -13.42 -31.72
CA ASN A 116 41.63 -13.53 -32.31
C ASN A 116 41.95 -12.23 -33.08
N LEU A 117 42.89 -11.44 -32.58
CA LEU A 117 43.36 -10.21 -33.24
C LEU A 117 44.57 -10.47 -34.16
N SER A 118 45.05 -11.71 -34.23
CA SER A 118 46.05 -12.10 -35.20
C SER A 118 45.45 -12.11 -36.61
N GLN A 119 46.25 -11.78 -37.63
CA GLN A 119 45.84 -11.87 -39.04
C GLN A 119 45.80 -13.31 -39.56
N ASP A 120 46.17 -14.29 -38.72
CA ASP A 120 46.23 -15.71 -39.04
C ASP A 120 45.05 -16.47 -38.42
N THR A 121 44.11 -16.87 -39.28
CA THR A 121 42.93 -17.69 -38.92
C THR A 121 43.31 -19.07 -38.38
N GLY A 122 44.52 -19.55 -38.69
CA GLY A 122 45.06 -20.79 -38.15
C GLY A 122 45.27 -20.77 -36.64
N GLN A 123 45.02 -19.63 -35.97
CA GLN A 123 45.24 -19.45 -34.53
C GLN A 123 43.95 -19.32 -33.72
N ASP A 124 42.79 -19.50 -34.34
CA ASP A 124 41.52 -19.52 -33.63
C ASP A 124 41.45 -20.63 -32.57
N TYR A 125 42.19 -21.73 -32.77
CA TYR A 125 42.30 -22.80 -31.77
C TYR A 125 42.91 -22.29 -30.45
N LEU A 126 43.81 -21.30 -30.51
CA LEU A 126 44.47 -20.75 -29.33
C LEU A 126 43.48 -19.92 -28.51
N ALA A 127 42.70 -19.08 -29.18
CA ALA A 127 41.65 -18.29 -28.54
C ALA A 127 40.55 -19.18 -27.94
N ASP A 128 40.11 -20.19 -28.69
CA ASP A 128 39.13 -21.17 -28.25
C ASP A 128 39.66 -22.02 -27.07
N GLY A 129 40.91 -22.46 -27.14
CA GLY A 129 41.55 -23.25 -26.07
C GLY A 129 41.78 -22.43 -24.80
N LEU A 130 42.15 -21.15 -24.92
CA LEU A 130 42.28 -20.26 -23.77
C LEU A 130 40.91 -19.96 -23.14
N THR A 131 39.87 -19.79 -23.95
CA THR A 131 38.48 -19.65 -23.47
C THR A 131 38.07 -20.88 -22.65
N GLU A 132 38.38 -22.09 -23.13
CA GLU A 132 38.09 -23.34 -22.42
C GLU A 132 38.87 -23.45 -21.11
N ALA A 133 40.16 -23.10 -21.13
CA ALA A 133 41.01 -23.10 -19.94
C ALA A 133 40.47 -22.14 -18.88
N LEU A 134 40.09 -20.92 -19.26
CA LEU A 134 39.48 -19.94 -18.36
C LEU A 134 38.13 -20.41 -17.82
N THR A 135 37.28 -20.97 -18.67
CA THR A 135 35.97 -21.53 -18.26
C THR A 135 36.17 -22.65 -17.23
N THR A 136 37.13 -23.54 -17.47
CA THR A 136 37.48 -24.63 -16.57
C THR A 136 38.04 -24.12 -15.24
N ASP A 137 38.95 -23.14 -15.28
CA ASP A 137 39.60 -22.63 -14.08
C ASP A 137 38.64 -21.84 -13.19
N LEU A 138 37.80 -20.98 -13.79
CA LEU A 138 36.71 -20.32 -13.08
C LEU A 138 35.69 -21.33 -12.54
N GLY A 139 35.45 -22.44 -13.24
CA GLY A 139 34.52 -23.49 -12.82
C GLY A 139 34.95 -24.23 -11.55
N LYS A 140 36.23 -24.17 -11.18
CA LYS A 140 36.74 -24.73 -9.91
C LYS A 140 36.37 -23.88 -8.70
N LEU A 141 36.03 -22.61 -8.91
CA LEU A 141 35.60 -21.70 -7.84
C LEU A 141 34.16 -22.04 -7.45
N SER A 142 33.97 -22.79 -6.38
CA SER A 142 32.65 -23.26 -5.90
C SER A 142 31.64 -22.14 -5.59
N VAL A 143 32.12 -20.90 -5.44
CA VAL A 143 31.30 -19.72 -5.17
C VAL A 143 30.68 -19.10 -6.44
N LEU A 144 31.11 -19.51 -7.63
CA LEU A 144 30.65 -18.99 -8.91
C LEU A 144 30.00 -20.08 -9.77
N ARG A 145 28.80 -19.81 -10.28
CA ARG A 145 28.19 -20.58 -11.37
C ARG A 145 28.79 -20.13 -12.70
N VAL A 146 29.60 -20.98 -13.32
CA VAL A 146 30.19 -20.69 -14.63
C VAL A 146 29.32 -21.28 -15.74
N ILE A 147 29.06 -20.48 -16.78
CA ILE A 147 28.36 -20.95 -17.98
C ILE A 147 29.34 -21.69 -18.90
N SER A 148 28.90 -22.84 -19.42
CA SER A 148 29.64 -23.67 -20.37
C SER A 148 30.09 -22.91 -21.62
N ARG A 149 31.29 -23.24 -22.13
CA ARG A 149 31.80 -22.79 -23.44
C ARG A 149 30.80 -23.06 -24.57
N THR A 150 30.12 -24.20 -24.58
CA THR A 150 29.18 -24.55 -25.66
C THR A 150 27.99 -23.60 -25.70
N SER A 151 27.56 -23.08 -24.55
CA SER A 151 26.48 -22.10 -24.44
C SER A 151 26.92 -20.70 -24.85
N THR A 152 28.20 -20.35 -24.65
CA THR A 152 28.73 -19.04 -25.05
C THR A 152 29.27 -19.00 -26.48
N ALA A 153 29.54 -20.16 -27.10
CA ALA A 153 30.09 -20.29 -28.44
C ALA A 153 29.27 -19.54 -29.52
N GLN A 154 27.94 -19.48 -29.35
CA GLN A 154 27.05 -18.77 -30.28
C GLN A 154 27.21 -17.25 -30.29
N TYR A 155 27.89 -16.69 -29.29
CA TYR A 155 28.15 -15.25 -29.22
C TYR A 155 29.49 -14.84 -29.83
N LYS A 156 30.23 -15.78 -30.44
CA LYS A 156 31.44 -15.48 -31.22
C LYS A 156 31.08 -14.51 -32.35
N SER A 157 31.75 -13.36 -32.41
CA SER A 157 31.51 -12.29 -33.40
C SER A 157 30.06 -11.76 -33.43
N THR A 158 29.34 -11.83 -32.30
CA THR A 158 27.99 -11.27 -32.22
C THR A 158 28.01 -9.74 -32.26
N LYS A 159 26.89 -9.16 -32.70
CA LYS A 159 26.65 -7.70 -32.63
C LYS A 159 25.81 -7.32 -31.41
N LYS A 160 25.35 -8.31 -30.63
CA LYS A 160 24.61 -8.08 -29.39
C LYS A 160 25.51 -7.36 -28.39
N SER A 161 24.91 -6.48 -27.61
CA SER A 161 25.63 -5.80 -26.53
C SER A 161 25.84 -6.73 -25.34
N ILE A 162 26.90 -6.49 -24.55
CA ILE A 162 27.18 -7.29 -23.34
C ILE A 162 26.01 -7.36 -22.36
N PRO A 163 25.29 -6.26 -22.08
CA PRO A 163 24.11 -6.32 -21.22
C PRO A 163 22.99 -7.21 -21.78
N GLU A 164 22.85 -7.32 -23.10
CA GLU A 164 21.88 -8.22 -23.72
C GLU A 164 22.28 -9.69 -23.55
N ILE A 165 23.56 -9.99 -23.80
CA ILE A 165 24.09 -11.35 -23.66
C ILE A 165 24.00 -11.80 -22.19
N ALA A 166 24.32 -10.91 -21.24
CA ALA A 166 24.22 -11.18 -19.82
C ALA A 166 22.78 -11.53 -19.40
N ARG A 167 21.77 -10.82 -19.94
CA ARG A 167 20.36 -11.13 -19.70
C ARG A 167 19.92 -12.44 -20.32
N GLU A 168 20.41 -12.76 -21.52
CA GLU A 168 20.07 -14.00 -22.23
C GLU A 168 20.66 -15.23 -21.53
N LEU A 169 21.91 -15.13 -21.09
CA LEU A 169 22.61 -16.15 -20.33
C LEU A 169 22.23 -16.19 -18.84
N LYS A 170 21.53 -15.16 -18.36
CA LYS A 170 21.16 -14.99 -16.94
C LYS A 170 22.38 -15.02 -16.01
N VAL A 171 23.41 -14.24 -16.34
CA VAL A 171 24.65 -14.11 -15.56
C VAL A 171 24.82 -12.71 -14.97
N ASP A 172 25.55 -12.65 -13.85
CA ASP A 172 25.85 -11.40 -13.15
C ASP A 172 27.05 -10.66 -13.77
N ALA A 173 28.00 -11.41 -14.32
CA ALA A 173 29.20 -10.88 -14.96
C ALA A 173 29.54 -11.62 -16.26
N ILE A 174 30.22 -10.91 -17.17
CA ILE A 174 30.77 -11.46 -18.40
C ILE A 174 32.26 -11.10 -18.47
N VAL A 175 33.07 -12.07 -18.89
CA VAL A 175 34.48 -11.87 -19.23
C VAL A 175 34.60 -11.78 -20.74
N GLU A 176 35.09 -10.64 -21.21
CA GLU A 176 35.52 -10.43 -22.59
C GLU A 176 37.04 -10.42 -22.65
N GLY A 177 37.56 -10.71 -23.84
CA GLY A 177 38.97 -10.54 -24.08
C GLY A 177 39.36 -10.89 -25.50
N ALA A 178 40.62 -10.59 -25.81
CA ALA A 178 41.19 -10.86 -27.10
C ALA A 178 42.62 -11.37 -26.96
N VAL A 179 43.01 -12.22 -27.90
CA VAL A 179 44.32 -12.84 -27.98
C VAL A 179 45.02 -12.34 -29.22
N LEU A 180 46.24 -11.84 -29.05
CA LEU A 180 47.13 -11.46 -30.14
C LEU A 180 48.41 -12.26 -30.01
N ARG A 181 48.71 -13.12 -30.99
CA ARG A 181 50.01 -13.78 -31.09
C ARG A 181 50.87 -13.05 -32.11
N SER A 182 52.07 -12.68 -31.72
CA SER A 182 53.10 -12.12 -32.61
C SER A 182 54.36 -12.97 -32.49
N GLY A 183 54.63 -13.77 -33.51
CA GLY A 183 55.71 -14.75 -33.50
C GLY A 183 55.57 -15.75 -32.34
N ASN A 184 56.54 -15.73 -31.41
CA ASN A 184 56.60 -16.64 -30.26
C ASN A 184 56.01 -16.07 -28.96
N ARG A 185 55.34 -14.90 -29.01
CA ARG A 185 54.73 -14.26 -27.83
C ARG A 185 53.22 -14.14 -27.99
N VAL A 186 52.50 -14.38 -26.91
CA VAL A 186 51.04 -14.22 -26.80
C VAL A 186 50.75 -13.03 -25.89
N ARG A 187 49.97 -12.06 -26.37
CA ARG A 187 49.45 -10.94 -25.59
C ARG A 187 47.94 -11.11 -25.43
N ILE A 188 47.46 -10.96 -24.21
CA ILE A 188 46.04 -11.06 -23.85
C ILE A 188 45.58 -9.67 -23.41
N THR A 189 44.44 -9.23 -23.94
CA THR A 189 43.73 -8.04 -23.47
C THR A 189 42.40 -8.49 -22.88
N ALA A 190 42.12 -8.10 -21.64
CA ALA A 190 40.91 -8.46 -20.89
C ALA A 190 40.36 -7.21 -20.20
#